data_AF-A0A1X7JE96-F1
#
_entry.id   AF-A0A1X7JE96-F1
#
_cell.length_a   1.000
_cell.length_b   1.000
_cell.length_c   1.000
_cell.angle_alpha   90.00
_cell.angle_beta   90.00
_cell.angle_gamma   90.00
#
_symmetry.space_group_name_H-M   'P 1'
#
loop_
_entity.id
_entity.type
_entity.pdbx_description
1 polymer ?
#
loop_
_entity_poly.entity_id
_entity_poly.type
_entity_poly.pdbx_seq_one_letter_code
_entity_poly.pdbx_strand_id
1 'polypeptide(L)'
;MWELGLSYGESGVGSAVDRHLMGSFPTLARAVHAAAQLGDGPPRRVVLVHPSGMSVTDLGRVVGELAVAGVADDDVQLLTDIEVLHRLTGHRVLLIDADRDLLTTYPGRSEPFDADRVAALVAKQPYDTTVALTGHPELRDRHHVAVRDYAPMIVERPALAALALQVPATTELSSTPRTAGALRRRPLAPWVLATIPVIAVILLILLL
;
A
#
# COMPACT_ATOMS: atom_id res chain seq x y z
N MET A 1 -5.29 2.31 25.26
CA MET A 1 -5.01 1.41 24.12
C MET A 1 -5.50 2.13 22.88
N TRP A 2 -4.59 2.53 22.01
CA TRP A 2 -4.83 3.50 20.93
C TRP A 2 -4.40 2.93 19.58
N GLU A 3 -4.91 3.49 18.49
CA GLU A 3 -4.58 3.10 17.11
C GLU A 3 -3.84 4.23 16.37
N LEU A 4 -2.85 3.87 15.56
CA LEU A 4 -2.04 4.80 14.78
C LEU A 4 -2.31 4.62 13.29
N GLY A 5 -2.80 5.68 12.64
CA GLY A 5 -2.88 5.77 11.19
C GLY A 5 -1.72 6.60 10.65
N LEU A 6 -1.06 6.09 9.60
CA LEU A 6 -0.02 6.80 8.87
C LEU A 6 -0.37 6.78 7.38
N SER A 7 -0.13 7.89 6.68
CA SER A 7 -0.25 7.98 5.23
C SER A 7 1.02 8.55 4.65
N TYR A 8 1.82 7.69 4.03
CA TYR A 8 3.09 8.03 3.44
C TYR A 8 2.94 8.56 2.01
N GLY A 9 3.77 9.52 1.63
CA GLY A 9 4.12 9.78 0.23
C GLY A 9 5.22 10.83 0.12
N GLU A 10 5.48 11.29 -1.10
CA GLU A 10 6.68 12.09 -1.41
C GLU A 10 6.69 13.44 -0.69
N SER A 11 5.53 14.07 -0.54
CA SER A 11 5.37 15.34 0.17
C SER A 11 5.43 15.23 1.70
N GLY A 12 5.53 14.01 2.26
CA GLY A 12 5.59 13.75 3.70
C GLY A 12 4.59 12.70 4.18
N VAL A 13 4.38 12.68 5.50
CA VAL A 13 3.61 11.67 6.21
C VAL A 13 2.43 12.31 6.93
N GLY A 14 1.22 11.98 6.53
CA GLY A 14 0.03 12.27 7.32
C GLY A 14 -0.09 11.31 8.51
N SER A 15 -0.50 11.82 9.66
CA SER A 15 -0.68 11.00 10.87
C SER A 15 -2.03 11.25 11.52
N ALA A 16 -2.59 10.19 12.11
CA ALA A 16 -3.80 10.23 12.90
C ALA A 16 -3.73 9.26 14.09
N VAL A 17 -4.30 9.65 15.23
CA VAL A 17 -4.39 8.84 16.45
C VAL A 17 -5.87 8.66 16.79
N ASP A 18 -6.35 7.42 16.87
CA ASP A 18 -7.77 7.12 17.13
C ASP A 18 -8.71 7.98 16.25
N ARG A 19 -8.34 8.14 14.97
CA ARG A 19 -9.01 8.97 13.95
C ARG A 19 -8.94 10.48 14.14
N HIS A 20 -8.26 10.97 15.18
CA HIS A 20 -7.95 12.39 15.34
C HIS A 20 -6.74 12.76 14.48
N LEU A 21 -6.89 13.82 13.69
CA LEU A 21 -5.85 14.27 12.77
C LEU A 21 -4.69 14.89 13.58
N MET A 22 -3.49 14.35 13.40
CA MET A 22 -2.27 14.92 13.98
C MET A 22 -1.63 15.98 13.08
N GLY A 23 -1.92 15.90 11.78
CA GLY A 23 -1.32 16.74 10.75
C GLY A 23 -0.29 15.99 9.91
N SER A 24 0.48 16.77 9.15
CA SER A 24 1.50 16.28 8.22
C SER A 24 2.91 16.50 8.79
N PHE A 25 3.76 15.51 8.64
CA PHE A 25 5.12 15.48 9.17
C PHE A 25 6.12 15.19 8.05
N PRO A 26 7.36 15.71 8.14
CA PRO A 26 8.35 15.48 7.09
C PRO A 26 8.86 14.03 7.05
N THR A 27 8.78 13.28 8.15
CA THR A 27 9.29 11.90 8.23
C THR A 27 8.39 11.01 9.09
N LEU A 28 8.47 9.69 8.86
CA LEU A 28 7.79 8.68 9.68
C LEU A 28 8.18 8.79 11.15
N ALA A 29 9.46 8.94 11.45
CA ALA A 29 9.95 9.09 12.83
C ALA A 29 9.31 10.29 13.55
N ARG A 30 9.15 11.44 12.87
CA ARG A 30 8.48 12.62 13.44
C ARG A 30 6.99 12.37 13.65
N ALA A 31 6.32 11.75 12.68
CA ALA A 31 4.90 11.38 12.78
C ALA A 31 4.62 10.42 13.95
N VAL A 32 5.43 9.37 14.08
CA VAL A 32 5.35 8.38 15.16
C VAL A 32 5.65 9.02 16.51
N HIS A 33 6.72 9.82 16.60
CA HIS A 33 7.07 10.52 17.83
C HIS A 33 5.95 11.45 18.31
N ALA A 34 5.33 12.22 17.40
CA ALA A 34 4.22 13.09 17.73
C ALA A 34 2.98 12.31 18.18
N ALA A 35 2.66 11.20 17.52
CA ALA A 35 1.56 10.32 17.91
C ALA A 35 1.77 9.69 19.30
N ALA A 36 3.00 9.26 19.60
CA ALA A 36 3.38 8.69 20.89
C ALA A 36 3.28 9.70 22.06
N GLN A 37 3.20 11.01 21.80
CA GLN A 37 2.93 12.00 22.85
C GLN A 37 1.46 12.00 23.31
N LEU A 38 0.54 11.42 22.52
CA LEU A 38 -0.88 11.35 22.85
C LEU A 38 -1.33 9.98 23.35
N GLY A 39 -0.60 8.93 22.99
CA GLY A 39 -0.93 7.56 23.35
C GLY A 39 -0.08 7.04 24.51
N ASP A 40 -0.72 6.45 25.51
CA ASP A 40 0.00 5.71 26.55
C ASP A 40 0.40 4.31 26.05
N GLY A 41 1.71 4.03 26.06
CA GLY A 41 2.28 2.75 25.64
C GLY A 41 2.25 2.51 24.13
N PRO A 42 2.59 1.29 23.67
CA PRO A 42 2.57 0.96 22.24
C PRO A 42 1.14 0.95 21.68
N PRO A 43 0.95 1.36 20.41
CA PRO A 43 -0.36 1.29 19.76
C PRO A 43 -0.78 -0.17 19.60
N ARG A 44 -2.09 -0.44 19.71
CA ARG A 44 -2.67 -1.78 19.49
C ARG A 44 -2.63 -2.21 18.04
N ARG A 45 -2.68 -1.21 17.15
CA ARG A 45 -2.83 -1.38 15.73
C ARG A 45 -2.19 -0.20 15.04
N VAL A 46 -1.35 -0.49 14.06
CA VAL A 46 -0.79 0.52 13.18
C VAL A 46 -1.27 0.25 11.77
N VAL A 47 -1.77 1.26 11.08
CA VAL A 47 -2.14 1.18 9.67
C VAL A 47 -1.24 2.13 8.89
N LEU A 48 -0.41 1.58 8.02
CA LEU A 48 0.42 2.34 7.10
C LEU A 48 -0.23 2.32 5.71
N VAL A 49 -0.75 3.48 5.32
CA VAL A 49 -1.21 3.74 3.96
C VAL A 49 -0.01 4.16 3.13
N HIS A 50 0.23 3.45 2.03
CA HIS A 50 1.27 3.80 1.07
C HIS A 50 0.67 4.16 -0.30
N PRO A 51 1.40 4.95 -1.11
CA PRO A 51 0.93 5.31 -2.44
C PRO A 51 0.78 4.07 -3.33
N SER A 52 -0.30 4.04 -4.12
CA SER A 52 -0.47 3.02 -5.15
C SER A 52 0.64 3.09 -6.19
N GLY A 53 1.12 1.93 -6.66
CA GLY A 53 2.23 1.85 -7.62
C GLY A 53 3.62 2.08 -7.01
N MET A 54 3.74 2.20 -5.68
CA MET A 54 5.03 2.17 -5.00
C MET A 54 5.75 0.83 -5.24
N SER A 55 7.07 0.88 -5.47
CA SER A 55 7.87 -0.33 -5.66
C SER A 55 7.99 -1.13 -4.36
N VAL A 56 8.18 -2.44 -4.46
CA VAL A 56 8.38 -3.31 -3.28
C VAL A 56 9.64 -2.89 -2.51
N THR A 57 10.69 -2.44 -3.21
CA THR A 57 11.93 -1.96 -2.59
C THR A 57 11.68 -0.70 -1.76
N ASP A 58 10.92 0.26 -2.30
CA ASP A 58 10.59 1.49 -1.58
C ASP A 58 9.67 1.22 -0.40
N LEU A 59 8.69 0.32 -0.57
CA LEU A 59 7.82 -0.10 0.52
C LEU A 59 8.63 -0.78 1.63
N GLY A 60 9.60 -1.64 1.27
CA GLY A 60 10.51 -2.26 2.22
C GLY A 60 11.34 -1.23 3.00
N ARG A 61 11.83 -0.18 2.32
CA ARG A 61 12.52 0.94 2.98
C ARG A 61 11.60 1.67 3.96
N VAL A 62 10.37 2.01 3.54
CA VAL A 62 9.37 2.71 4.36
C VAL A 62 9.00 1.89 5.60
N VAL A 63 8.81 0.58 5.47
CA VAL A 63 8.56 -0.31 6.61
C VAL A 63 9.78 -0.37 7.53
N GLY A 64 11.00 -0.46 6.98
CA GLY A 64 12.23 -0.39 7.77
C GLY A 64 12.38 0.92 8.56
N GLU A 65 12.03 2.06 7.97
CA GLU A 65 12.01 3.36 8.65
C GLU A 65 10.99 3.41 9.79
N LEU A 66 9.84 2.75 9.61
CA LEU A 66 8.81 2.61 10.63
C LEU A 66 9.29 1.74 11.80
N ALA A 67 10.00 0.64 11.52
CA ALA A 67 10.63 -0.19 12.53
C ALA A 67 11.68 0.57 13.35
N VAL A 68 12.54 1.36 12.69
CA VAL A 68 13.51 2.24 13.36
C VAL A 68 12.82 3.31 14.23
N ALA A 69 11.62 3.75 13.84
CA ALA A 69 10.81 4.68 14.64
C ALA A 69 10.14 4.04 15.87
N GLY A 70 10.32 2.73 16.09
CA GLY A 70 9.84 2.02 17.28
C GLY A 70 8.47 1.35 17.12
N VAL A 71 7.99 1.19 15.89
CA VAL A 71 6.77 0.42 15.60
C VAL A 71 7.15 -0.99 15.17
N ALA A 72 6.66 -2.02 15.86
CA ALA A 72 6.96 -3.41 15.51
C ALA A 72 6.23 -3.85 14.23
N ASP A 73 6.91 -4.60 13.35
CA ASP A 73 6.38 -5.02 12.04
C ASP A 73 5.10 -5.88 12.14
N ASP A 74 4.95 -6.67 13.22
CA ASP A 74 3.81 -7.56 13.41
C ASP A 74 2.49 -6.81 13.64
N ASP A 75 2.55 -5.53 14.01
CA ASP A 75 1.38 -4.68 14.31
C ASP A 75 0.98 -3.77 13.14
N VAL A 76 1.70 -3.84 12.01
CA VAL A 76 1.51 -2.94 10.86
C VAL A 76 0.63 -3.58 9.79
N GLN A 77 -0.58 -3.06 9.64
CA GLN A 77 -1.42 -3.31 8.47
C GLN A 77 -1.01 -2.36 7.33
N LEU A 78 -0.65 -2.94 6.18
CA LEU A 78 -0.37 -2.20 4.96
C LEU A 78 -1.63 -2.06 4.13
N LEU A 79 -1.95 -0.84 3.70
CA LEU A 79 -3.04 -0.56 2.76
C LEU A 79 -2.53 0.38 1.66
N THR A 80 -3.06 0.23 0.45
CA THR A 80 -2.85 1.27 -0.57
C THR A 80 -3.85 2.41 -0.36
N ASP A 81 -3.44 3.64 -0.69
CA ASP A 81 -4.32 4.82 -0.72
C ASP A 81 -5.63 4.56 -1.47
N ILE A 82 -5.55 3.97 -2.66
CA ILE A 82 -6.71 3.69 -3.50
C ILE A 82 -7.62 2.59 -2.93
N GLU A 83 -7.05 1.61 -2.22
CA GLU A 83 -7.81 0.56 -1.54
C GLU A 83 -8.61 1.14 -0.36
N VAL A 84 -8.00 2.05 0.40
CA VAL A 84 -8.70 2.78 1.47
C VAL A 84 -9.90 3.53 0.89
N LEU A 85 -9.67 4.32 -0.17
CA LEU A 85 -10.73 5.09 -0.83
C LEU A 85 -11.81 4.19 -1.44
N HIS A 86 -11.45 3.08 -2.05
CA HIS A 86 -12.41 2.13 -2.61
C HIS A 86 -13.29 1.52 -1.51
N ARG A 87 -12.69 1.07 -0.40
CA ARG A 87 -13.43 0.49 0.72
C ARG A 87 -14.39 1.48 1.38
N LEU A 88 -14.06 2.76 1.37
CA LEU A 88 -14.88 3.81 1.97
C LEU A 88 -16.01 4.30 1.06
N THR A 89 -15.75 4.39 -0.23
CA THR A 89 -16.74 4.89 -1.20
C THR A 89 -17.65 3.79 -1.72
N GLY A 90 -17.20 2.52 -1.70
CA GLY A 90 -17.89 1.41 -2.35
C GLY A 90 -17.91 1.50 -3.89
N HIS A 91 -17.30 2.53 -4.45
CA HIS A 91 -17.30 2.84 -5.88
C HIS A 91 -15.97 2.46 -6.51
N ARG A 92 -15.94 2.43 -7.84
CA ARG A 92 -14.68 2.43 -8.57
C ARG A 92 -13.94 3.74 -8.29
N VAL A 93 -12.65 3.68 -8.00
CA VAL A 93 -11.86 4.89 -7.68
C VAL A 93 -10.86 5.17 -8.79
N LEU A 94 -10.80 6.43 -9.20
CA LEU A 94 -9.74 7.02 -10.03
C LEU A 94 -8.95 7.96 -9.12
N LEU A 95 -7.79 7.52 -8.63
CA LEU A 95 -6.94 8.31 -7.77
C LEU A 95 -5.86 9.00 -8.59
N ILE A 96 -5.85 10.33 -8.57
CA ILE A 96 -4.81 11.17 -9.15
C ILE A 96 -3.83 11.53 -8.03
N ASP A 97 -2.58 11.13 -8.20
CA ASP A 97 -1.48 11.48 -7.31
C ASP A 97 -0.69 12.63 -7.94
N ALA A 98 -0.93 13.85 -7.46
CA ALA A 98 -0.32 15.06 -8.00
C ALA A 98 1.18 15.15 -7.72
N ASP A 99 1.70 14.45 -6.70
CA ASP A 99 3.13 14.44 -6.41
C ASP A 99 3.90 13.68 -7.49
N ARG A 100 3.30 12.60 -8.00
CA ARG A 100 3.93 11.68 -8.96
C ARG A 100 3.43 11.82 -10.40
N ASP A 101 2.46 12.70 -10.65
CA ASP A 101 1.79 12.86 -11.94
C ASP A 101 1.19 11.53 -12.46
N LEU A 102 0.53 10.80 -11.56
CA LEU A 102 -0.02 9.47 -11.83
C LEU A 102 -1.54 9.42 -11.67
N LEU A 103 -2.18 8.64 -12.54
CA LEU A 103 -3.56 8.16 -12.41
C LEU A 103 -3.55 6.68 -12.03
N THR A 104 -4.16 6.32 -10.91
CA THR A 104 -4.37 4.93 -10.50
C THR A 104 -5.85 4.60 -10.51
N THR A 105 -6.21 3.45 -11.06
CA THR A 105 -7.59 2.94 -11.02
C THR A 105 -7.70 1.76 -10.07
N TYR A 106 -8.78 1.68 -9.29
CA TYR A 106 -9.11 0.49 -8.50
C TYR A 106 -10.48 -0.07 -8.88
N PRO A 107 -10.56 -1.36 -9.27
CA PRO A 107 -9.44 -2.26 -9.53
C PRO A 107 -8.64 -1.83 -10.78
N GLY A 108 -7.32 -2.03 -10.79
CA GLY A 108 -6.48 -1.74 -11.97
C GLY A 108 -5.03 -1.36 -11.66
N ARG A 109 -4.41 -0.60 -12.57
CA ARG A 109 -2.99 -0.22 -12.52
C ARG A 109 -2.83 1.30 -12.48
N SER A 110 -1.63 1.73 -12.13
CA SER A 110 -1.20 3.12 -12.25
C SER A 110 -0.67 3.38 -13.67
N GLU A 111 -1.00 4.53 -14.22
CA GLU A 111 -0.53 5.08 -15.51
C GLU A 111 -0.22 6.59 -15.35
N PRO A 112 0.57 7.21 -16.24
CA PRO A 112 0.76 8.66 -16.22
C PRO A 112 -0.59 9.39 -16.28
N PHE A 113 -0.69 10.51 -15.58
CA PHE A 113 -1.91 11.31 -15.57
C PHE A 113 -2.22 11.87 -16.97
N ASP A 114 -3.47 11.68 -17.40
CA ASP A 114 -4.03 12.26 -18.62
C ASP A 114 -5.52 12.56 -18.38
N ALA A 115 -5.91 13.81 -18.62
CA ALA A 115 -7.28 14.29 -18.39
C ALA A 115 -8.29 13.61 -19.35
N ASP A 116 -7.91 13.38 -20.61
CA ASP A 116 -8.76 12.70 -21.58
C ASP A 116 -8.97 11.24 -21.17
N ARG A 117 -7.94 10.65 -20.59
CA ARG A 117 -8.02 9.32 -20.01
C ARG A 117 -8.98 9.26 -18.82
N VAL A 118 -8.94 10.24 -17.90
CA VAL A 118 -9.92 10.33 -16.80
C VAL A 118 -11.33 10.44 -17.36
N ALA A 119 -11.56 11.31 -18.35
CA ALA A 119 -12.86 11.47 -19.01
C ALA A 119 -13.37 10.15 -19.59
N ALA A 120 -12.53 9.44 -20.34
CA ALA A 120 -12.86 8.15 -20.92
C ALA A 120 -13.16 7.07 -19.87
N LEU A 121 -12.49 7.11 -18.71
CA LEU A 121 -12.71 6.16 -17.63
C LEU A 121 -13.99 6.46 -16.84
N VAL A 122 -14.31 7.73 -16.60
CA VAL A 122 -15.57 8.15 -15.97
C VAL A 122 -16.75 7.82 -16.87
N ALA A 123 -16.65 8.09 -18.18
CA ALA A 123 -17.72 7.84 -19.14
C ALA A 123 -18.17 6.36 -19.20
N LYS A 124 -17.31 5.41 -18.82
CA LYS A 124 -17.66 3.98 -18.75
C LYS A 124 -18.65 3.67 -17.63
N GLN A 125 -18.57 4.38 -16.50
CA GLN A 125 -19.36 4.15 -15.28
C GLN A 125 -19.59 5.48 -14.55
N PRO A 126 -20.38 6.41 -15.11
CA PRO A 126 -20.44 7.80 -14.66
C PRO A 126 -21.02 7.96 -13.24
N TYR A 127 -21.88 7.03 -12.81
CA TYR A 127 -22.54 7.10 -11.49
C TYR A 127 -21.84 6.27 -10.40
N ASP A 128 -20.92 5.38 -10.80
CA ASP A 128 -20.23 4.44 -9.90
C ASP A 128 -18.71 4.69 -9.86
N THR A 129 -18.26 5.86 -10.33
CA THR A 129 -16.85 6.26 -10.34
C THR A 129 -16.63 7.47 -9.44
N THR A 130 -15.72 7.33 -8.47
CA THR A 130 -15.22 8.44 -7.67
C THR A 130 -13.86 8.89 -8.21
N VAL A 131 -13.74 10.17 -8.56
CA VAL A 131 -12.45 10.80 -8.84
C VAL A 131 -11.90 11.35 -7.54
N ALA A 132 -10.69 10.95 -7.17
CA ALA A 132 -10.00 11.41 -5.97
C ALA A 132 -8.65 12.03 -6.36
N LEU A 133 -8.21 13.02 -5.60
CA LEU A 133 -7.00 13.78 -5.87
C LEU A 133 -6.20 13.97 -4.57
N THR A 134 -4.95 13.49 -4.58
CA THR A 134 -4.00 13.57 -3.46
C THR A 134 -2.72 14.28 -3.90
N GLY A 135 -1.86 14.60 -2.92
CA GLY A 135 -0.57 15.26 -3.13
C GLY A 135 -0.52 16.67 -2.53
N HIS A 136 0.65 17.29 -2.65
CA HIS A 136 0.95 18.63 -2.13
C HIS A 136 0.01 19.69 -2.72
N PRO A 137 -0.53 20.63 -1.92
CA PRO A 137 -1.49 21.62 -2.40
C PRO A 137 -1.07 22.37 -3.67
N GLU A 138 0.20 22.78 -3.76
CA GLU A 138 0.74 23.51 -4.92
C GLU A 138 0.75 22.68 -6.22
N LEU A 139 1.01 21.37 -6.13
CA LEU A 139 1.02 20.48 -7.29
C LEU A 139 -0.39 20.05 -7.69
N ARG A 140 -1.30 20.06 -6.72
CA ARG A 140 -2.68 19.64 -6.86
C ARG A 140 -3.51 20.57 -7.73
N ASP A 141 -3.24 21.86 -7.72
CA ASP A 141 -4.06 22.87 -8.41
C ASP A 141 -4.21 22.61 -9.91
N ARG A 142 -3.11 22.25 -10.60
CA ARG A 142 -3.15 21.91 -12.03
C ARG A 142 -4.08 20.72 -12.30
N HIS A 143 -3.97 19.68 -11.50
CA HIS A 143 -4.77 18.47 -11.62
C HIS A 143 -6.24 18.74 -11.30
N HIS A 144 -6.49 19.51 -10.23
CA HIS A 144 -7.83 19.92 -9.83
C HIS A 144 -8.55 20.66 -10.96
N VAL A 145 -7.88 21.60 -11.63
CA VAL A 145 -8.44 22.29 -12.80
C VAL A 145 -8.75 21.32 -13.94
N ALA A 146 -7.85 20.38 -14.22
CA ALA A 146 -7.99 19.41 -15.32
C ALA A 146 -9.17 18.43 -15.12
N VAL A 147 -9.55 18.13 -13.89
CA VAL A 147 -10.65 17.19 -13.58
C VAL A 147 -11.82 17.83 -12.83
N ARG A 148 -11.91 19.16 -12.84
CA ARG A 148 -12.92 19.92 -12.07
C ARG A 148 -14.36 19.51 -12.36
N ASP A 149 -14.63 19.12 -13.60
CA ASP A 149 -15.97 18.76 -14.07
C ASP A 149 -16.46 17.43 -13.45
N TYR A 150 -15.56 16.68 -12.81
CA TYR A 150 -15.84 15.44 -12.09
C TYR A 150 -15.90 15.61 -10.57
N ALA A 151 -15.86 16.86 -10.07
CA ALA A 151 -15.91 17.19 -8.64
C ALA A 151 -14.97 16.32 -7.78
N PRO A 152 -13.65 16.37 -8.02
CA PRO A 152 -12.71 15.44 -7.41
C PRO A 152 -12.71 15.56 -5.89
N MET A 153 -12.75 14.42 -5.20
CA MET A 153 -12.56 14.35 -3.76
C MET A 153 -11.10 14.69 -3.43
N ILE A 154 -10.88 15.79 -2.70
CA ILE A 154 -9.55 16.15 -2.22
C ILE A 154 -9.20 15.29 -1.01
N VAL A 155 -8.09 14.56 -1.09
CA VAL A 155 -7.65 13.61 -0.07
C VAL A 155 -6.34 14.10 0.54
N GLU A 156 -6.45 14.74 1.70
CA GLU A 156 -5.28 15.13 2.49
C GLU A 156 -4.68 13.90 3.20
N ARG A 157 -3.35 13.81 3.27
CA ARG A 157 -2.67 12.65 3.88
C ARG A 157 -3.11 12.36 5.32
N PRO A 158 -3.24 13.36 6.23
CA PRO A 158 -3.71 13.09 7.59
C PRO A 158 -5.15 12.55 7.61
N ALA A 159 -6.00 13.05 6.71
CA ALA A 159 -7.36 12.55 6.57
C ALA A 159 -7.36 11.11 6.07
N LEU A 160 -6.53 10.77 5.07
CA LEU A 160 -6.38 9.41 4.58
C LEU A 160 -5.87 8.44 5.67
N ALA A 161 -4.95 8.90 6.52
CA ALA A 161 -4.47 8.15 7.69
C ALA A 161 -5.61 7.85 8.68
N ALA A 162 -6.45 8.84 9.00
CA ALA A 162 -7.61 8.66 9.87
C ALA A 162 -8.69 7.75 9.26
N LEU A 163 -8.93 7.90 7.95
CA LEU A 163 -9.86 7.08 7.18
C LEU A 163 -9.43 5.61 7.14
N ALA A 164 -8.13 5.33 7.03
CA ALA A 164 -7.60 3.97 7.02
C ALA A 164 -7.84 3.22 8.33
N LEU A 165 -7.94 3.90 9.47
CA LEU A 165 -8.28 3.28 10.74
C LEU A 165 -9.73 2.73 10.77
N GLN A 166 -10.60 3.20 9.88
CA GLN A 166 -11.98 2.69 9.75
C GLN A 166 -12.05 1.40 8.95
N VAL A 167 -11.05 1.12 8.11
CA VAL A 167 -10.95 -0.12 7.37
C VAL A 167 -10.69 -1.24 8.37
N PRO A 168 -11.49 -2.33 8.44
CA PRO A 168 -11.24 -3.41 9.37
C PRO A 168 -9.86 -4.03 9.19
N ALA A 169 -9.25 -4.48 10.29
CA ALA A 169 -8.05 -5.30 10.21
C ALA A 169 -8.39 -6.58 9.44
N THR A 170 -7.80 -6.75 8.27
CA THR A 170 -7.89 -8.01 7.54
C THR A 170 -6.96 -8.99 8.26
N THR A 171 -7.53 -9.90 9.05
CA THR A 171 -6.79 -10.93 9.79
C THR A 171 -6.07 -11.94 8.89
N GLU A 172 -6.24 -11.82 7.57
CA GLU A 172 -5.50 -12.61 6.61
C GLU A 172 -4.51 -11.68 5.90
N LEU A 173 -3.24 -12.01 6.06
CA LEU A 173 -2.21 -11.71 5.08
C LEU A 173 -2.82 -11.93 3.68
N SER A 174 -3.18 -10.84 3.01
CA SER A 174 -3.24 -10.86 1.56
C SER A 174 -1.79 -10.99 1.12
N SER A 175 -1.30 -12.23 1.17
CA SER A 175 -0.08 -12.60 0.54
C SER A 175 -0.31 -12.38 -0.95
N THR A 176 0.11 -11.22 -1.44
CA THR A 176 0.93 -11.25 -2.66
C THR A 176 1.88 -12.43 -2.48
N PRO A 177 1.92 -13.42 -3.38
CA PRO A 177 2.74 -14.61 -3.17
C PRO A 177 4.17 -14.13 -2.96
N ARG A 178 4.59 -14.11 -1.68
CA ARG A 178 5.96 -13.90 -1.30
C ARG A 178 6.71 -14.97 -2.07
N THR A 179 7.69 -14.53 -2.84
CA THR A 179 8.88 -15.28 -3.24
C THR A 179 9.70 -15.77 -2.02
N ALA A 180 9.05 -16.03 -0.87
CA ALA A 180 9.53 -16.85 0.23
C ALA A 180 9.31 -18.36 -0.04
N GLY A 181 9.11 -18.73 -1.31
CA GLY A 181 9.12 -20.12 -1.79
C GLY A 181 10.46 -20.62 -2.32
N ALA A 182 11.52 -19.80 -2.33
CA ALA A 182 12.82 -20.19 -2.90
C ALA A 182 13.70 -21.07 -2.00
N LEU A 183 13.31 -21.34 -0.75
CA LEU A 183 14.02 -22.27 0.15
C LEU A 183 13.08 -23.20 0.92
N ARG A 184 11.91 -23.55 0.35
CA ARG A 184 11.21 -24.75 0.80
C ARG A 184 11.89 -25.93 0.12
N ARG A 185 12.60 -26.74 0.91
CA ARG A 185 13.08 -28.07 0.51
C ARG A 185 11.97 -28.75 -0.28
N ARG A 186 12.20 -28.93 -1.57
CA ARG A 186 11.36 -29.77 -2.43
C ARG A 186 11.29 -31.13 -1.72
N PRO A 187 10.12 -31.64 -1.31
CA PRO A 187 10.06 -33.06 -0.99
C PRO A 187 10.52 -33.76 -2.27
N LEU A 188 11.62 -34.51 -2.17
CA LEU A 188 12.09 -35.34 -3.26
C LEU A 188 10.89 -36.21 -3.64
N ALA A 189 10.36 -36.01 -4.85
CA ALA A 189 9.32 -36.88 -5.38
C ALA A 189 9.87 -38.31 -5.27
N PRO A 190 9.08 -39.29 -4.78
CA PRO A 190 9.57 -40.65 -4.51
C PRO A 190 10.21 -41.31 -5.75
N TRP A 191 9.83 -40.86 -6.95
CA TRP A 191 10.43 -41.27 -8.21
C TRP A 191 11.91 -40.85 -8.39
N VAL A 192 12.34 -39.73 -7.80
CA VAL A 192 13.74 -39.24 -7.89
C VAL A 192 14.67 -40.06 -6.97
N LEU A 193 14.18 -40.53 -5.82
CA LEU A 193 14.93 -41.41 -4.93
C LEU A 193 15.08 -42.83 -5.50
N ALA A 194 14.12 -43.30 -6.32
CA ALA A 194 14.20 -44.60 -6.98
C ALA A 194 15.21 -44.63 -8.15
N THR A 195 15.47 -43.49 -8.81
CA THR A 195 16.41 -43.43 -9.94
C THR A 195 17.89 -43.45 -9.56
N ILE A 196 18.26 -43.03 -8.34
CA ILE A 196 19.66 -42.97 -7.89
C ILE A 196 20.34 -44.34 -7.82
N PRO A 197 19.74 -45.40 -7.22
CA PRO A 197 20.37 -46.71 -7.20
C PRO A 197 20.44 -47.35 -8.60
N VAL A 198 19.46 -47.08 -9.48
CA VAL A 198 19.44 -47.63 -10.84
C VAL A 198 20.58 -47.08 -11.70
N ILE A 199 20.86 -45.77 -11.63
CA ILE A 199 21.96 -45.15 -12.36
C ILE A 199 23.32 -45.66 -11.85
N ALA A 200 23.47 -45.83 -10.53
CA ALA A 200 24.69 -46.37 -9.95
C ALA A 200 24.97 -47.82 -10.39
N VAL A 201 23.94 -48.67 -10.48
CA VAL A 201 24.07 -50.05 -10.98
C VAL A 201 24.42 -50.08 -12.47
N ILE A 202 23.79 -49.25 -13.30
CA ILE A 202 24.11 -49.18 -14.74
C ILE A 202 25.56 -48.73 -14.96
N LEU A 203 26.03 -47.72 -14.21
CA LEU A 203 27.42 -47.28 -14.28
C LEU A 203 28.41 -48.35 -13.82
N LEU A 204 28.07 -49.11 -12.77
CA LEU A 204 28.92 -50.21 -12.30
C LEU A 204 29.02 -51.35 -13.33
N ILE A 205 27.91 -51.67 -14.02
CA ILE A 205 27.91 -52.67 -15.10
C ILE A 205 28.69 -52.19 -16.33
N LEU A 206 28.68 -50.88 -16.63
CA LEU A 206 29.47 -50.31 -17.73
C LEU A 206 30.97 -50.18 -17.43
N LEU A 207 31.36 -50.24 -16.15
CA LEU A 207 32.75 -50.14 -15.68
C LEU A 207 33.41 -51.50 -15.40
N LEU A 208 32.65 -52.60 -15.48
CA LEU A 208 33.11 -54.00 -15.45
C LEU A 208 33.23 -54.55 -16.87
#